data_AF-A0A8T4XYG3-F1
#
_entry.id   AF-A0A8T4XYG3-F1
#
_cell.length_a   1.000
_cell.length_b   1.000
_cell.length_c   1.000
_cell.angle_alpha   90.00
_cell.angle_beta   90.00
_cell.angle_gamma   90.00
#
_symmetry.space_group_name_H-M   'P 1'
#
loop_
_entity.id
_entity.type
_entity.pdbx_description
1 polymer ?
#
loop_
_entity_poly.entity_id
_entity_poly.type
_entity_poly.pdbx_seq_one_letter_code
_entity_poly.pdbx_strand_id
1 'polypeptide(L)' 'MLEVLSLYDGFKVLKTGTTTIGLVCRDGVVLASDTRVIMGFTVAHKRGRKIYQIDDHLAMTIAGTV' A
#
# COMPACT_ATOMS: atom_id res chain seq x y z
N MET A 1 6.58 -14.22 16.47
CA MET A 1 5.29 -14.50 17.17
C MET A 1 4.79 -13.30 18.00
N LEU A 2 5.65 -12.36 18.42
CA LEU A 2 5.22 -11.19 19.21
C LEU A 2 4.78 -9.95 18.39
N GLU A 3 5.18 -9.80 17.12
CA GLU A 3 4.77 -8.62 16.31
C GLU A 3 3.36 -8.73 15.70
N VAL A 4 2.84 -9.95 15.48
CA VAL A 4 1.53 -10.16 14.85
C VAL A 4 0.36 -9.76 15.76
N LEU A 5 0.56 -9.78 17.09
CA LEU A 5 -0.48 -9.46 18.07
C LEU A 5 -0.77 -7.95 18.15
N SER A 6 0.18 -7.07 17.81
CA SER A 6 -0.05 -5.61 17.83
C SER A 6 -0.97 -5.12 16.70
N LEU A 7 -1.15 -5.89 15.62
CA LEU A 7 -2.00 -5.52 14.48
C LEU A 7 -3.50 -5.74 14.75
N TYR A 8 -3.85 -6.43 15.83
CA TYR A 8 -5.24 -6.74 16.20
C TYR A 8 -5.89 -5.72 17.14
N ASP A 9 -5.20 -4.61 17.48
CA ASP A 9 -5.67 -3.62 18.47
C ASP A 9 -6.73 -2.62 17.92
N GLY A 10 -7.74 -3.15 17.23
CA GLY A 10 -8.90 -2.37 16.75
C GLY A 10 -8.93 -2.22 15.24
N PHE A 11 -9.75 -3.04 14.57
CA PHE A 11 -10.00 -2.98 13.12
C PHE A 11 -10.77 -1.70 12.76
N LYS A 12 -10.08 -0.56 12.74
CA LYS A 12 -10.61 0.71 12.25
C LYS A 12 -10.58 0.66 10.73
N VAL A 13 -11.76 0.50 10.12
CA VAL A 13 -11.91 0.54 8.65
C VAL A 13 -11.45 1.91 8.14
N LEU A 14 -10.26 1.96 7.56
CA LEU A 14 -9.74 3.16 6.92
C LEU A 14 -10.44 3.32 5.57
N LYS A 15 -11.26 4.36 5.42
CA LYS A 15 -11.88 4.72 4.14
C LYS A 15 -10.88 5.48 3.27
N THR A 16 -9.90 4.77 2.71
CA THR A 16 -8.94 5.33 1.74
C THR A 16 -9.34 4.93 0.31
N GLY A 17 -9.06 5.80 -0.66
CA GLY A 17 -9.24 5.48 -2.09
C GLY A 17 -8.08 4.66 -2.67
N THR A 18 -7.05 4.40 -1.86
CA THR A 18 -5.85 3.66 -2.23
C THR A 18 -5.69 2.47 -1.30
N THR A 19 -5.43 1.30 -1.88
CA THR A 19 -5.16 0.06 -1.14
C THR A 19 -3.77 -0.42 -1.48
N THR A 20 -2.94 -0.59 -0.45
CA THR A 20 -1.60 -1.16 -0.57
C THR A 20 -1.43 -2.34 0.38
N ILE A 21 -0.62 -3.30 -0.04
CA ILE A 21 -0.34 -4.53 0.71
C ILE A 21 1.17 -4.78 0.64
N GLY A 22 1.74 -5.17 1.78
CA GLY A 22 3.08 -5.76 1.87
C GLY A 22 2.98 -7.16 2.45
N LEU A 23 3.68 -8.13 1.84
CA LEU A 23 3.76 -9.50 2.30
C LEU A 23 5.21 -9.87 2.55
N VAL A 24 5.50 -10.41 3.74
CA VAL A 24 6.80 -10.97 4.08
C VAL A 24 6.81 -12.44 3.69
N CYS A 25 7.77 -12.83 2.86
CA CYS A 25 8.05 -14.18 2.42
C CYS A 25 9.36 -14.68 3.04
N ARG A 26 9.67 -15.98 2.91
CA ARG A 26 10.89 -16.58 3.47
C ARG A 26 12.17 -15.87 2.99
N ASP A 27 12.21 -15.52 1.72
CA ASP A 27 13.42 -15.03 1.03
C ASP A 27 13.29 -13.57 0.55
N GLY A 28 12.27 -12.84 1.01
CA GLY A 28 12.07 -11.45 0.58
C GLY A 28 10.70 -10.90 0.92
N VAL A 29 10.36 -9.76 0.30
CA VAL A 29 9.08 -9.07 0.49
C VAL A 29 8.41 -8.80 -0.86
N VAL A 30 7.09 -8.83 -0.88
CA VAL A 30 6.28 -8.47 -2.05
C VAL A 30 5.42 -7.26 -1.69
N LEU A 31 5.48 -6.22 -2.52
CA LEU A 31 4.65 -5.02 -2.39
C LEU A 31 3.65 -4.97 -3.55
N ALA A 32 2.41 -4.62 -3.24
CA ALA A 32 1.35 -4.41 -4.22
C ALA A 32 0.53 -3.17 -3.86
N SER A 33 -0.01 -2.51 -4.87
CA SER A 33 -0.90 -1.36 -4.72
C SER A 33 -1.89 -1.32 -5.87
N ASP A 34 -3.09 -0.80 -5.61
CA ASP A 34 -4.00 -0.44 -6.69
C ASP A 34 -3.40 0.67 -7.58
N THR A 35 -3.83 0.75 -8.83
CA THR A 35 -3.26 1.66 -9.83
C THR A 35 -4.18 2.82 -10.22
N ARG A 36 -5.39 2.88 -9.67
CA ARG A 36 -6.35 3.93 -10.02
C ARG A 36 -6.05 5.19 -9.21
N VAL A 37 -6.03 6.34 -9.86
CA VAL A 37 -5.96 7.66 -9.21
C VAL A 37 -7.27 8.39 -9.49
N ILE A 38 -7.94 8.82 -8.42
CA ILE A 38 -9.23 9.48 -8.47
C ILE A 38 -9.06 10.89 -7.92
N MET A 39 -9.50 11.89 -8.67
CA MET A 39 -9.64 13.27 -8.21
C MET A 39 -11.14 13.59 -8.13
N GLY A 40 -11.70 13.56 -6.92
CA GLY A 40 -13.14 13.70 -6.71
C GLY A 40 -13.92 12.54 -7.33
N PHE A 41 -14.70 12.82 -8.38
CA PHE A 41 -15.51 11.81 -9.10
C PHE A 41 -14.88 11.35 -10.42
N THR A 42 -13.70 11.88 -10.77
CA THR A 42 -13.07 11.62 -12.06
C THR A 42 -11.86 10.70 -11.88
N VAL A 43 -11.74 9.69 -12.76
CA VAL A 43 -10.51 8.89 -12.87
C VAL A 43 -9.46 9.72 -13.59
N ALA A 44 -8.60 10.39 -12.82
CA ALA A 44 -7.51 11.21 -13.33
C ALA A 44 -6.46 10.35 -14.04
N HIS A 45 -6.17 9.16 -13.51
CA HIS A 45 -5.21 8.25 -14.11
C HIS A 45 -5.55 6.79 -13.82
N LYS A 46 -5.56 5.94 -14.86
CA LYS A 46 -5.91 4.51 -14.73
C LYS A 46 -4.74 3.62 -14.27
N ARG A 47 -3.50 4.10 -14.41
CA ARG A 47 -2.26 3.33 -14.16
C ARG A 47 -1.25 4.12 -13.34
N GLY A 48 -1.71 4.83 -12.31
CA GLY A 48 -0.86 5.65 -11.45
C GLY A 48 0.10 4.76 -10.69
N ARG A 49 1.38 5.10 -10.72
CA ARG A 49 2.41 4.37 -9.98
C ARG A 49 2.36 4.82 -8.52
N LYS A 50 2.19 3.86 -7.62
CA LYS A 50 2.19 4.10 -6.17
C LYS A 50 3.26 3.27 -5.43
N ILE A 51 4.05 2.50 -6.17
CA ILE A 51 5.18 1.72 -5.67
C ILE A 51 6.44 2.33 -6.25
N TYR A 52 7.39 2.66 -5.39
CA TYR A 52 8.65 3.29 -5.76
C TYR A 52 9.81 2.52 -5.15
N GLN A 53 10.79 2.17 -5.99
CA GLN A 53 12.08 1.71 -5.54
C GLN A 53 12.86 2.92 -5.02
N ILE A 54 13.38 2.80 -3.79
CA ILE A 54 14.20 3.83 -3.14
C ILE A 54 15.67 3.46 -3.22
N ASP A 55 15.98 2.17 -3.09
CA ASP A 55 17.30 1.58 -3.22
C ASP A 55 17.19 0.13 -3.74
N ASP A 56 18.30 -0.58 -3.97
CA ASP A 56 18.32 -1.96 -4.45
C ASP A 56 17.65 -2.94 -3.47
N HIS A 57 17.65 -2.61 -2.17
CA HIS A 57 17.02 -3.42 -1.12
C HIS A 57 15.90 -2.69 -0.36
N LEU A 58 15.41 -1.56 -0.88
CA LEU A 58 14.34 -0.77 -0.24
C LEU A 58 13.32 -0.26 -1.26
N ALA A 59 12.05 -0.51 -0.99
CA ALA A 59 10.94 0.02 -1.76
C ALA A 59 9.82 0.50 -0.83
N MET A 60 9.00 1.42 -1.32
CA MET A 60 7.88 2.00 -0.58
C MET A 60 6.60 2.01 -1.39
N THR A 61 5.47 2.04 -0.68
CA THR A 61 4.16 2.31 -1.26
C THR A 61 3.53 3.55 -0.63
N ILE A 62 2.63 4.21 -1.35
CA ILE A 62 1.93 5.41 -0.89
C ILE A 62 0.44 5.08 -0.79
N ALA A 63 -0.16 5.34 0.37
CA ALA A 63 -1.60 5.21 0.59
C ALA A 63 -2.14 6.45 1.31
N GLY A 64 -3.21 7.04 0.76
CA GLY A 64 -3.80 8.29 1.24
C GLY A 64 -4.15 9.20 0.07
N THR A 65 -4.10 10.50 0.30
CA THR A 65 -4.19 11.50 -0.77
C THR A 65 -2.99 11.34 -1.69
N VAL A 66 -3.26 11.04 -2.96
CA VAL A 66 -2.29 10.90 -4.05
C VAL A 66 -2.59 11.91 -5.15
#